data_AF-A0A7X8L7N0-F1
#
_entry.id   AF-A0A7X8L7N0-F1
#
_cell.length_a   1.000
_cell.length_b   1.000
_cell.length_c   1.000
_cell.angle_alpha   90.00
_cell.angle_beta   90.00
_cell.angle_gamma   90.00
#
_symmetry.space_group_name_H-M   'P 1'
#
loop_
_entity.id
_entity.type
_entity.pdbx_description
1 polymer ?
#
loop_
_entity_poly.entity_id
_entity_poly.type
_entity_poly.pdbx_seq_one_letter_code
_entity_poly.pdbx_strand_id
1 'polypeptide(L)'
;MQGKTLYTILLSIIAVLTLALAVLIIFIFTAYNGNKVNPSSKETQKPLVERAVPKEERAELQLYADEGNEAIFNIRSTEDHPNSFLMASISIIYDGGKKNKKLEERKTLLEKNLSMLKQASIKYFLNKSFEDLSKDDAMDDAQTALKAAFNEIVSTDSEEMIVIDVVFNKWIKQ
;
A
#
# COMPACT_ATOMS: atom_id res chain seq x y z
N MET A 1 35.71 -22.16 -41.27
CA MET A 1 34.90 -22.84 -40.22
C MET A 1 34.77 -22.04 -38.91
N GLN A 2 35.26 -20.80 -38.80
CA GLN A 2 35.18 -19.99 -37.56
C GLN A 2 33.78 -19.46 -37.21
N GLY A 3 32.91 -19.21 -38.20
CA GLY A 3 31.55 -18.72 -37.95
C GLY A 3 30.66 -19.72 -37.19
N LYS A 4 30.78 -21.02 -37.50
CA LYS A 4 29.99 -22.08 -36.83
C LYS A 4 30.29 -22.15 -35.33
N THR A 5 31.56 -22.00 -34.93
CA THR A 5 31.96 -22.00 -33.53
C THR A 5 31.40 -20.80 -32.77
N LEU A 6 31.35 -19.61 -33.39
CA LEU A 6 30.80 -18.41 -32.77
C LEU A 6 29.29 -18.53 -32.52
N TYR A 7 28.54 -19.04 -33.50
CA TYR A 7 27.11 -19.30 -33.33
C TYR A 7 26.83 -20.35 -32.25
N THR A 8 27.64 -21.40 -32.16
CA THR A 8 27.50 -22.41 -31.09
C THR A 8 27.78 -21.82 -29.71
N ILE A 9 28.77 -20.93 -29.58
CA ILE A 9 29.06 -20.24 -28.31
C ILE A 9 27.90 -19.31 -27.93
N LEU A 10 27.41 -18.50 -28.89
CA LEU A 10 26.29 -17.60 -28.65
C LEU A 10 25.02 -18.37 -28.26
N LEU A 11 24.74 -19.49 -28.93
CA LEU A 11 23.61 -20.35 -28.63
C LEU A 11 23.71 -20.96 -27.23
N SER A 12 24.93 -21.37 -26.82
CA SER A 12 25.19 -21.88 -25.46
C SER A 12 24.93 -20.81 -24.39
N ILE A 13 25.36 -19.56 -24.63
CA ILE A 13 25.11 -18.44 -23.70
C ILE A 13 23.61 -18.18 -23.56
N ILE A 14 22.87 -18.13 -24.67
CA ILE A 14 21.41 -17.94 -24.66
C ILE A 14 20.73 -19.10 -23.91
N ALA A 15 21.17 -20.34 -24.11
CA ALA A 15 20.64 -21.50 -23.40
C ALA A 15 20.87 -21.42 -21.89
N VAL A 16 22.05 -20.98 -21.43
CA VAL A 16 22.34 -20.82 -20.00
C VAL A 16 21.56 -19.65 -19.40
N LEU A 17 21.45 -18.52 -20.10
CA LEU A 17 20.70 -17.35 -19.63
C LEU A 17 19.20 -17.65 -19.50
N THR A 18 18.63 -18.36 -20.47
CA THR A 18 17.21 -18.75 -20.44
C THR A 18 16.92 -19.77 -19.34
N LEU A 19 17.83 -20.72 -19.09
CA LEU A 19 17.72 -21.66 -17.98
C LEU A 19 17.76 -20.91 -16.63
N ALA A 20 18.67 -19.96 -16.46
CA ALA A 20 18.78 -19.17 -15.24
C ALA A 20 17.51 -18.33 -14.98
N LEU A 21 16.95 -17.73 -16.03
CA LEU A 21 15.69 -16.98 -15.94
C LEU A 21 14.52 -17.88 -15.52
N ALA A 22 14.43 -19.09 -16.08
CA ALA A 22 13.39 -20.06 -15.72
C ALA A 22 13.49 -20.49 -14.24
N VAL A 23 14.71 -20.74 -13.74
CA VAL A 23 14.93 -21.05 -12.31
C VAL A 23 14.52 -19.88 -11.42
N LEU A 24 14.84 -18.64 -11.81
CA LEU A 24 14.42 -17.44 -11.09
C LEU A 24 12.89 -17.32 -11.04
N ILE A 25 12.19 -17.56 -12.15
CA ILE A 25 10.73 -17.54 -12.21
C ILE A 25 10.13 -18.60 -11.28
N ILE A 26 10.65 -19.84 -11.30
CA ILE A 26 10.21 -20.91 -10.40
C ILE A 26 10.51 -20.56 -8.93
N PHE A 27 11.65 -19.96 -8.64
CA PHE A 27 12.01 -19.52 -7.30
C PHE A 27 11.08 -18.42 -6.81
N ILE A 28 10.77 -17.42 -7.64
CA ILE A 28 9.81 -16.36 -7.30
C ILE A 28 8.43 -16.97 -7.09
N PHE A 29 7.98 -17.89 -7.95
CA PHE A 29 6.69 -18.54 -7.78
C PHE A 29 6.63 -19.46 -6.56
N THR A 30 7.70 -20.16 -6.20
CA THR A 30 7.69 -21.02 -5.00
C THR A 30 7.91 -20.24 -3.71
N ALA A 31 8.73 -19.19 -3.73
CA ALA A 31 8.99 -18.32 -2.58
C ALA A 31 7.84 -17.34 -2.30
N TYR A 32 7.27 -16.70 -3.33
CA TYR A 32 6.18 -15.73 -3.17
C TYR A 32 4.78 -16.37 -3.24
N ASN A 33 4.60 -17.46 -4.00
CA ASN A 33 3.33 -18.21 -4.03
C ASN A 33 3.29 -19.36 -2.98
N GLY A 34 4.30 -19.42 -2.11
CA GLY A 34 4.35 -20.25 -0.90
C GLY A 34 3.37 -19.81 0.19
N ASN A 35 2.51 -18.82 -0.06
CA ASN A 35 1.38 -18.49 0.81
C ASN A 35 0.17 -19.43 0.62
N LYS A 36 0.44 -20.72 0.34
CA LYS A 36 -0.49 -21.77 0.75
C LYS A 36 -0.29 -21.99 2.25
N VAL A 37 -1.14 -21.29 3.01
CA VAL A 37 -1.59 -21.57 4.38
C VAL A 37 -0.99 -22.87 4.94
N ASN A 38 0.08 -22.72 5.71
CA ASN A 38 0.49 -23.73 6.68
C ASN A 38 -0.07 -23.26 8.04
N PRO A 39 -1.01 -23.98 8.67
CA PRO A 39 -1.63 -23.54 9.92
C PRO A 39 -0.76 -23.99 11.08
N SER A 40 0.47 -23.49 11.19
CA SER A 40 1.27 -23.75 12.39
C SER A 40 2.40 -22.76 12.52
N SER A 41 2.05 -21.54 12.93
CA SER A 41 2.83 -20.61 13.77
C SER A 41 2.07 -19.29 13.82
N LYS A 42 0.84 -19.35 14.34
CA LYS A 42 0.19 -18.15 14.87
C LYS A 42 0.78 -17.91 16.26
N GLU A 43 1.87 -17.13 16.32
CA GLU A 43 1.87 -16.14 17.40
C GLU A 43 0.57 -15.37 17.21
N THR A 44 -0.33 -15.55 18.17
CA THR A 44 -1.70 -15.08 18.07
C THR A 44 -1.67 -13.57 18.25
N GLN A 45 -1.34 -12.83 17.19
CA GLN A 45 -1.89 -11.49 17.01
C GLN A 45 -3.40 -11.69 17.07
N LYS A 46 -3.99 -11.23 18.18
CA LYS A 46 -5.44 -11.26 18.37
C LYS A 46 -6.06 -10.68 17.10
N PRO A 47 -7.03 -11.34 16.46
CA PRO A 47 -7.70 -10.77 15.31
C PRO A 47 -8.29 -9.43 15.73
N LEU A 48 -7.80 -8.36 15.10
CA LEU A 48 -8.33 -7.01 15.26
C LEU A 48 -9.84 -7.08 15.03
N VAL A 49 -10.62 -6.77 16.07
CA VAL A 49 -12.08 -6.93 16.03
C VAL A 49 -12.68 -5.77 15.23
N GLU A 50 -13.02 -6.04 13.96
CA GLU A 50 -13.74 -5.09 13.12
C GLU A 50 -15.17 -4.94 13.64
N ARG A 51 -15.46 -3.80 14.30
CA ARG A 51 -16.83 -3.46 14.71
C ARG A 51 -17.57 -2.88 13.51
N ALA A 52 -18.82 -3.29 13.31
CA ALA A 52 -19.73 -2.55 12.44
C ALA A 52 -20.05 -1.19 13.09
N VAL A 53 -19.31 -0.13 12.72
CA VAL A 53 -19.45 1.20 13.30
C VAL A 53 -20.58 1.98 12.61
N PRO A 54 -21.64 2.36 13.33
CA PRO A 54 -22.69 3.24 12.81
C PRO A 54 -22.12 4.56 12.33
N LYS A 55 -22.72 5.19 11.30
CA LYS A 55 -22.22 6.46 10.74
C LYS A 55 -22.07 7.57 11.78
N GLU A 56 -22.92 7.58 12.81
CA GLU A 56 -22.91 8.55 13.92
C GLU A 56 -21.70 8.42 14.86
N GLU A 57 -21.05 7.25 14.85
CA GLU A 57 -19.88 6.95 15.67
C GLU A 57 -18.57 7.03 14.86
N ARG A 58 -18.63 7.51 13.62
CA ARG A 58 -17.48 7.71 12.76
C ARG A 58 -17.00 9.15 12.88
N ALA A 59 -15.71 9.33 12.93
CA ALA A 59 -15.08 10.62 12.88
C ALA A 59 -14.03 10.67 11.77
N GLU A 60 -13.76 11.87 11.29
CA GLU A 60 -12.83 12.12 10.21
C GLU A 60 -11.60 12.87 10.74
N LEU A 61 -10.42 12.43 10.30
CA LEU A 61 -9.17 13.14 10.48
C LEU A 61 -8.56 13.40 9.11
N GLN A 62 -8.41 14.67 8.75
CA GLN A 62 -7.75 15.05 7.50
C GLN A 62 -6.23 14.85 7.65
N LEU A 63 -5.67 13.90 6.91
CA LEU A 63 -4.22 13.66 6.87
C LEU A 63 -3.53 14.67 5.95
N TYR A 64 -4.16 14.93 4.81
CA TYR A 64 -3.83 15.97 3.83
C TYR A 64 -5.16 16.63 3.44
N ALA A 65 -5.24 17.96 3.56
CA ALA A 65 -6.50 18.69 3.45
C ALA A 65 -6.70 19.25 2.04
N ASP A 66 -7.96 19.35 1.59
CA ASP A 66 -8.32 19.89 0.28
C ASP A 66 -8.04 21.41 0.15
N GLU A 67 -8.13 22.18 1.23
CA GLU A 67 -7.94 23.63 1.19
C GLU A 67 -6.51 24.02 1.59
N GLY A 68 -5.63 24.11 0.59
CA GLY A 68 -4.29 24.71 0.73
C GLY A 68 -3.20 23.81 1.29
N ASN A 69 -3.48 22.52 1.52
CA ASN A 69 -2.49 21.55 2.03
C ASN A 69 -2.63 20.17 1.38
N GLU A 70 -2.96 20.19 0.08
CA GLU A 70 -3.02 19.01 -0.77
C GLU A 70 -1.61 18.42 -0.90
N ALA A 71 -1.50 17.09 -0.81
CA ALA A 71 -0.20 16.46 -0.96
C ALA A 71 0.12 16.19 -2.42
N ILE A 72 1.35 16.57 -2.81
CA ILE A 72 1.97 16.13 -4.05
C ILE A 72 2.85 14.93 -3.72
N PHE A 73 2.50 13.78 -4.27
CA PHE A 73 3.23 12.54 -4.15
C PHE A 73 4.00 12.27 -5.44
N ASN A 74 5.32 12.07 -5.30
CA ASN A 74 6.10 11.51 -6.40
C ASN A 74 5.70 10.05 -6.61
N ILE A 75 5.58 9.66 -7.87
CA ILE A 75 5.26 8.29 -8.28
C ILE A 75 6.44 7.72 -9.08
N ARG A 76 6.44 6.41 -9.31
CA ARG A 76 7.51 5.74 -10.06
C ARG A 76 7.52 6.23 -11.51
N SER A 77 8.63 6.83 -11.93
CA SER A 77 8.85 7.22 -13.32
C SER A 77 8.87 6.02 -14.27
N THR A 78 8.26 6.19 -15.44
CA THR A 78 8.33 5.25 -16.57
C THR A 78 8.91 5.97 -17.79
N GLU A 79 9.25 5.23 -18.85
CA GLU A 79 9.78 5.83 -20.10
C GLU A 79 8.76 6.80 -20.72
N ASP A 80 7.48 6.46 -20.66
CA ASP A 80 6.37 7.27 -21.18
C ASP A 80 6.02 8.45 -20.25
N HIS A 81 6.32 8.33 -18.95
CA HIS A 81 5.97 9.30 -17.91
C HIS A 81 7.16 9.60 -16.96
N PRO A 82 8.23 10.29 -17.43
CA PRO A 82 9.48 10.41 -16.68
C PRO A 82 9.45 11.36 -15.47
N ASN A 83 8.41 12.19 -15.29
CA ASN A 83 8.31 13.15 -14.18
C ASN A 83 6.88 13.27 -13.63
N SER A 84 6.12 12.19 -13.65
CA SER A 84 4.73 12.24 -13.20
C SER A 84 4.59 12.30 -11.68
N PHE A 85 3.48 12.86 -11.22
CA PHE A 85 3.13 12.96 -9.81
C PHE A 85 1.62 12.79 -9.60
N LEU A 86 1.26 12.48 -8.36
CA LEU A 86 -0.13 12.42 -7.90
C LEU A 86 -0.37 13.54 -6.92
N MET A 87 -1.35 14.39 -7.18
CA MET A 87 -1.88 15.33 -6.21
C MET A 87 -3.15 14.75 -5.59
N ALA A 88 -3.13 14.51 -4.28
CA ALA A 88 -4.26 13.91 -3.59
C ALA A 88 -4.52 14.52 -2.21
N SER A 89 -5.79 14.52 -1.84
CA SER A 89 -6.29 14.82 -0.50
C SER A 89 -6.73 13.52 0.15
N ILE A 90 -6.33 13.29 1.40
CA ILE A 90 -6.53 12.02 2.10
C ILE A 90 -7.09 12.30 3.47
N SER A 91 -8.27 11.72 3.73
CA SER A 91 -8.91 11.70 5.04
C SER A 91 -8.94 10.28 5.59
N ILE A 92 -8.79 10.16 6.90
CA ILE A 92 -8.90 8.92 7.65
C ILE A 92 -10.24 8.93 8.36
N ILE A 93 -11.09 7.94 8.08
CA ILE A 93 -12.32 7.70 8.82
C ILE A 93 -12.01 6.69 9.93
N TYR A 94 -12.23 7.09 11.17
CA TYR A 94 -11.93 6.27 12.33
C TYR A 94 -13.15 6.10 13.24
N ASP A 95 -13.11 5.04 14.04
CA ASP A 95 -14.14 4.72 15.01
C ASP A 95 -13.99 5.64 16.24
N GLY A 96 -15.02 6.41 16.59
CA GLY A 96 -15.06 7.21 17.83
C GLY A 96 -15.43 6.39 19.08
N GLY A 97 -15.77 5.11 18.91
CA GLY A 97 -16.26 4.23 19.97
C GLY A 97 -17.75 4.41 20.24
N LYS A 98 -18.34 3.53 21.07
CA LYS A 98 -19.77 3.60 21.40
C LYS A 98 -20.14 4.98 21.92
N LYS A 99 -21.07 5.67 21.26
CA LYS A 99 -21.49 7.06 21.54
C LYS A 99 -20.32 8.07 21.55
N ASN A 100 -19.29 7.86 20.73
CA ASN A 100 -18.10 8.71 20.62
C ASN A 100 -17.29 8.87 21.93
N LYS A 101 -17.40 7.92 22.87
CA LYS A 101 -16.69 7.97 24.15
C LYS A 101 -15.16 7.89 24.03
N LYS A 102 -14.64 7.32 22.94
CA LYS A 102 -13.20 7.18 22.67
C LYS A 102 -12.71 8.15 21.58
N LEU A 103 -13.52 9.14 21.21
CA LEU A 103 -13.23 10.06 20.10
C LEU A 103 -11.90 10.78 20.30
N GLU A 104 -11.75 11.49 21.42
CA GLU A 104 -10.55 12.28 21.72
C GLU A 104 -9.31 11.41 21.92
N GLU A 105 -9.47 10.24 22.57
CA GLU A 105 -8.39 9.28 22.77
C GLU A 105 -7.84 8.77 21.44
N ARG A 106 -8.73 8.33 20.54
CA ARG A 106 -8.33 7.78 19.23
C ARG A 106 -7.85 8.85 18.27
N LYS A 107 -8.42 10.06 18.35
CA LYS A 107 -7.89 11.23 17.64
C LYS A 107 -6.46 11.54 18.06
N THR A 108 -6.20 11.64 19.36
CA THR A 108 -4.85 11.87 19.92
C THR A 108 -3.88 10.78 19.48
N LEU A 109 -4.34 9.54 19.44
CA LEU A 109 -3.53 8.40 19.00
C LEU A 109 -3.15 8.48 17.52
N LEU A 110 -4.09 8.88 16.64
CA LEU A 110 -3.82 9.11 15.22
C LEU A 110 -2.87 10.31 15.03
N GLU A 111 -3.06 11.39 15.78
CA GLU A 111 -2.20 12.58 15.74
C GLU A 111 -0.77 12.27 16.23
N LYS A 112 -0.62 11.44 17.27
CA LYS A 112 0.69 10.97 17.75
C LYS A 112 1.45 10.21 16.64
N ASN A 113 0.74 9.45 15.83
CA ASN A 113 1.30 8.65 14.74
C ASN A 113 1.27 9.34 13.37
N LEU A 114 0.92 10.64 13.31
CA LEU A 114 0.68 11.38 12.08
C LEU A 114 1.85 11.28 11.08
N SER A 115 3.09 11.43 11.56
CA SER A 115 4.28 11.33 10.72
C SER A 115 4.42 9.96 10.05
N MET A 116 4.13 8.88 10.78
CA MET A 116 4.19 7.51 10.26
C MET A 116 3.07 7.25 9.24
N LEU A 117 1.87 7.76 9.50
CA LEU A 117 0.73 7.67 8.57
C LEU A 117 1.03 8.42 7.25
N LYS A 118 1.62 9.62 7.34
CA LYS A 118 2.09 10.38 6.17
C LYS A 118 3.18 9.62 5.42
N GLN A 119 4.15 9.05 6.13
CA GLN A 119 5.23 8.27 5.51
C GLN A 119 4.70 7.01 4.80
N ALA A 120 3.72 6.31 5.38
CA ALA A 120 3.08 5.17 4.74
C ALA A 120 2.37 5.56 3.44
N SER A 121 1.68 6.71 3.44
CA SER A 121 1.05 7.27 2.24
C SER A 121 2.08 7.56 1.15
N ILE A 122 3.16 8.26 1.50
CA ILE A 122 4.27 8.57 0.58
C ILE A 122 4.88 7.29 0.01
N LYS A 123 5.19 6.30 0.86
CA LYS A 123 5.78 5.03 0.44
C LYS A 123 4.85 4.24 -0.49
N TYR A 124 3.54 4.28 -0.26
CA TYR A 124 2.57 3.63 -1.13
C TYR A 124 2.63 4.23 -2.54
N PHE A 125 2.47 5.54 -2.65
CA PHE A 125 2.42 6.22 -3.96
C PHE A 125 3.75 6.21 -4.71
N LEU A 126 4.89 6.26 -3.99
CA LEU A 126 6.22 6.17 -4.60
C LEU A 126 6.44 4.84 -5.35
N ASN A 127 5.75 3.77 -4.92
CA ASN A 127 5.86 2.44 -5.54
C ASN A 127 4.86 2.21 -6.67
N LYS A 128 3.97 3.16 -6.95
CA LYS A 128 2.99 3.07 -8.04
C LYS A 128 3.50 3.86 -9.24
N SER A 129 3.24 3.39 -10.45
CA SER A 129 3.46 4.20 -11.66
C SER A 129 2.18 4.89 -12.13
N PHE A 130 2.29 5.75 -13.13
CA PHE A 130 1.15 6.47 -13.70
C PHE A 130 0.07 5.51 -14.23
N GLU A 131 0.48 4.41 -14.84
CA GLU A 131 -0.40 3.38 -15.39
C GLU A 131 -1.12 2.63 -14.26
N ASP A 132 -0.42 2.32 -13.17
CA ASP A 132 -1.03 1.69 -11.99
C ASP A 132 -2.10 2.58 -11.37
N LEU A 133 -1.85 3.90 -11.29
CA LEU A 133 -2.81 4.86 -10.76
C LEU A 133 -3.93 5.22 -11.75
N SER A 134 -3.84 4.71 -12.98
CA SER A 134 -4.81 4.95 -14.06
C SER A 134 -5.75 3.80 -14.33
N LYS A 135 -5.58 2.68 -13.62
CA LYS A 135 -6.56 1.60 -13.61
C LYS A 135 -7.85 2.04 -12.90
N ASP A 136 -8.97 1.43 -13.27
CA ASP A 136 -10.28 1.74 -12.71
C ASP A 136 -10.38 1.41 -11.21
N ASP A 137 -9.61 0.42 -10.74
CA ASP A 137 -9.54 -0.04 -9.35
C ASP A 137 -8.45 0.65 -8.52
N ALA A 138 -7.68 1.57 -9.11
CA ALA A 138 -6.50 2.14 -8.47
C ALA A 138 -6.81 2.88 -7.15
N MET A 139 -7.97 3.54 -7.09
CA MET A 139 -8.41 4.26 -5.89
C MET A 139 -8.83 3.28 -4.80
N ASP A 140 -9.59 2.23 -5.13
CA ASP A 140 -10.04 1.20 -4.19
C ASP A 140 -8.84 0.39 -3.63
N ASP A 141 -7.87 0.10 -4.48
CA ASP A 141 -6.58 -0.50 -4.10
C ASP A 141 -5.83 0.39 -3.10
N ALA A 142 -5.80 1.71 -3.35
CA ALA A 142 -5.17 2.67 -2.47
C ALA A 142 -5.89 2.77 -1.12
N GLN A 143 -7.22 2.79 -1.11
CA GLN A 143 -8.01 2.80 0.12
C GLN A 143 -7.72 1.55 0.96
N THR A 144 -7.76 0.38 0.33
CA THR A 144 -7.53 -0.91 0.99
C THR A 144 -6.10 -1.00 1.56
N ALA A 145 -5.10 -0.63 0.76
CA ALA A 145 -3.70 -0.69 1.17
C ALA A 145 -3.38 0.32 2.29
N LEU A 146 -3.86 1.56 2.19
CA LEU A 146 -3.63 2.57 3.22
C LEU A 146 -4.41 2.26 4.51
N LYS A 147 -5.65 1.78 4.42
CA LYS A 147 -6.41 1.31 5.59
C LYS A 147 -5.64 0.23 6.36
N ALA A 148 -5.08 -0.74 5.65
CA ALA A 148 -4.28 -1.80 6.26
C ALA A 148 -3.02 -1.23 6.93
N ALA A 149 -2.25 -0.41 6.20
CA ALA A 149 -1.03 0.20 6.71
C ALA A 149 -1.27 1.13 7.92
N PHE A 150 -2.35 1.90 7.90
CA PHE A 150 -2.69 2.79 9.01
C PHE A 150 -3.10 2.02 10.26
N ASN A 151 -3.90 0.96 10.11
CA ASN A 151 -4.22 0.10 11.25
C ASN A 151 -2.98 -0.62 11.78
N GLU A 152 -2.06 -1.06 10.94
CA GLU A 152 -0.79 -1.65 11.38
C GLU A 152 0.03 -0.66 12.22
N ILE A 153 0.17 0.59 11.76
CA ILE A 153 0.87 1.64 12.51
C ILE A 153 0.21 1.87 13.87
N VAL A 154 -1.10 2.10 13.88
CA VAL A 154 -1.85 2.39 15.11
C VAL A 154 -1.91 1.18 16.04
N SER A 155 -1.81 -0.05 15.50
CA SER A 155 -1.85 -1.28 16.30
C SER A 155 -0.65 -1.44 17.25
N THR A 156 0.43 -0.70 17.01
CA THR A 156 1.59 -0.64 17.91
C THR A 156 1.20 -0.08 19.29
N ASP A 157 0.25 0.85 19.31
CA ASP A 157 -0.22 1.57 20.51
C ASP A 157 -1.63 1.11 20.94
N SER A 158 -2.33 0.27 20.17
CA SER A 158 -3.71 -0.17 20.44
C SER A 158 -4.01 -1.57 19.89
N GLU A 159 -4.65 -2.45 20.68
CA GLU A 159 -5.10 -3.76 20.18
C GLU A 159 -6.40 -3.69 19.33
N GLU A 160 -6.98 -2.50 19.12
CA GLU A 160 -8.25 -2.32 18.41
C GLU A 160 -8.03 -1.78 16.98
N MET A 161 -8.86 -2.25 16.02
CA MET A 161 -8.91 -1.65 14.69
C MET A 161 -9.60 -0.29 14.79
N ILE A 162 -8.84 0.78 14.64
CA ILE A 162 -9.34 2.15 14.81
C ILE A 162 -9.73 2.77 13.48
N VAL A 163 -8.94 2.52 12.42
CA VAL A 163 -9.19 3.08 11.10
C VAL A 163 -10.20 2.22 10.37
N ILE A 164 -11.37 2.80 10.12
CA ILE A 164 -12.49 2.14 9.42
C ILE A 164 -12.27 2.24 7.93
N ASP A 165 -11.88 3.42 7.44
CA ASP A 165 -11.80 3.72 6.02
C ASP A 165 -10.80 4.84 5.72
N VAL A 166 -10.39 4.94 4.46
CA VAL A 166 -9.56 6.03 3.94
C VAL A 166 -10.28 6.64 2.75
N VAL A 167 -10.48 7.95 2.76
CA VAL A 167 -11.23 8.65 1.73
C VAL A 167 -10.30 9.58 0.97
N PHE A 168 -10.42 9.56 -0.36
CA PHE A 168 -9.74 10.49 -1.24
C PHE A 168 -10.74 11.52 -1.75
N ASN A 169 -10.61 12.77 -1.31
CA ASN A 169 -11.47 13.86 -1.78
C ASN A 169 -10.96 14.46 -3.10
N LYS A 170 -9.65 14.31 -3.36
CA LYS A 170 -8.99 14.76 -4.57
C LYS A 170 -8.01 13.71 -5.06
N TRP A 171 -8.01 13.49 -6.38
CA TRP A 171 -7.13 12.55 -7.05
C TRP A 171 -6.80 13.06 -8.45
N ILE A 172 -5.68 13.77 -8.59
CA ILE A 172 -5.23 14.35 -9.86
C ILE A 172 -3.85 13.79 -10.20
N LYS A 173 -3.73 13.21 -11.40
CA LYS A 173 -2.49 12.65 -11.93
C LYS A 173 -1.97 13.56 -13.02
N GLN A 174 -0.66 13.82 -13.04
CA GLN A 174 -0.01 14.65 -14.06
C GLN A 174 1.37 14.12 -14.42
#